data_AF-V9EKQ1-F1
#
_entry.id   AF-V9EKQ1-F1
#
_cell.length_a   1.000
_cell.length_b   1.000
_cell.length_c   1.000
_cell.angle_alpha   90.00
_cell.angle_beta   90.00
_cell.angle_gamma   90.00
#
_symmetry.space_group_name_H-M   'P 1'
#
loop_
_entity.id
_entity.type
_entity.pdbx_description
1 polymer ?
#
loop_
_entity_poly.entity_id
_entity_poly.type
_entity_poly.pdbx_seq_one_letter_code
_entity_poly.pdbx_strand_id
1 'polypeptide(L)'
;MAELITLMQLQAKQIDILIQQNKRLEERVLAVESNLRTSSEQPSNPRLDGVENSSETPSHGQEHLLAMPRAKKKGSQTLSGKTTLYEMRHIMAYLMLFLPQGFALDSTSTAYKDEVFTLGEKAQENALTFLKANGSSATAVGTALTALRKMHKLGKLDQKVALFDEQEASGNVVDPTPPSAIKFIGFRQTYYPDNA
;
A
#
# COMPACT_ATOMS: atom_id res chain seq x y z
N MET A 1 12.71 -22.55 34.31
CA MET A 1 13.79 -21.57 34.04
C MET A 1 14.65 -21.98 32.85
N ALA A 2 15.17 -23.21 32.75
CA ALA A 2 16.00 -23.65 31.63
C ALA A 2 15.28 -23.62 30.26
N GLU A 3 14.01 -24.04 30.18
CA GLU A 3 13.24 -24.04 28.92
C GLU A 3 12.91 -22.65 28.38
N LEU A 4 12.73 -21.67 29.27
CA LEU A 4 12.49 -20.29 28.86
C LEU A 4 13.74 -19.69 28.19
N ILE A 5 14.91 -20.03 28.72
CA ILE A 5 16.20 -19.57 28.18
C ILE A 5 16.44 -20.18 26.80
N THR A 6 16.18 -21.47 26.61
CA THR A 6 16.35 -22.13 25.31
C THR A 6 15.37 -21.58 24.26
N LEU A 7 14.13 -21.30 24.66
CA LEU A 7 13.14 -20.68 23.77
C LEU A 7 13.54 -19.26 23.34
N MET A 8 14.03 -18.44 24.27
CA MET A 8 14.52 -17.10 23.96
C MET A 8 15.74 -17.14 23.03
N GLN A 9 16.66 -18.08 23.24
CA GLN A 9 17.81 -18.28 22.36
C GLN A 9 17.39 -18.73 20.96
N LEU A 10 16.38 -19.59 20.85
CA LEU A 10 15.84 -20.01 19.57
C LEU A 10 15.17 -18.84 18.82
N GLN A 11 14.39 -18.03 19.53
CA GLN A 11 13.78 -16.84 18.96
C GLN A 11 14.83 -15.83 18.48
N ALA A 12 15.90 -15.61 19.25
CA ALA A 12 16.99 -14.73 18.85
C ALA A 12 17.67 -15.21 17.55
N LYS A 13 17.92 -16.52 17.41
CA LYS A 13 18.47 -17.10 16.18
C LYS A 13 17.54 -16.90 14.98
N GLN A 14 16.23 -17.04 15.19
CA GLN A 14 15.25 -16.86 14.13
C GLN A 14 15.16 -15.40 13.67
N ILE A 15 15.28 -14.46 14.58
CA ILE A 15 15.37 -13.02 14.26
C ILE A 15 16.62 -12.73 13.43
N ASP A 16 17.77 -13.31 13.78
CA ASP A 16 19.02 -13.08 13.05
C ASP A 16 18.94 -13.59 11.60
N ILE A 17 18.34 -14.76 11.40
CA ILE A 17 18.07 -15.31 10.06
C ILE A 17 17.19 -14.34 9.25
N LEU A 18 16.13 -13.81 9.85
CA LEU A 18 15.23 -12.86 9.18
C LEU A 18 15.94 -11.55 8.82
N ILE A 19 16.86 -11.07 9.67
CA ILE A 19 17.67 -9.88 9.39
C ILE A 19 18.58 -10.12 8.18
N GLN A 20 19.27 -11.26 8.13
CA GLN A 20 20.16 -11.61 7.01
C GLN A 20 19.38 -11.75 5.69
N GLN A 21 18.19 -12.36 5.75
CA GLN A 21 17.33 -12.48 4.58
C GLN A 21 16.85 -11.13 4.06
N ASN A 22 16.46 -10.20 4.95
CA ASN A 22 16.07 -8.85 4.55
C ASN A 22 17.23 -8.08 3.93
N LYS A 23 18.43 -8.15 4.52
CA LYS A 23 19.64 -7.52 3.95
C LYS A 23 19.91 -8.00 2.52
N ARG A 24 19.85 -9.32 2.28
CA ARG A 24 20.03 -9.89 0.93
C ARG A 24 18.92 -9.46 -0.04
N LEU A 25 17.70 -9.29 0.44
CA LEU A 25 16.59 -8.79 -0.39
C LEU A 25 16.79 -7.32 -0.76
N GLU A 26 17.30 -6.50 0.15
CA GLU A 26 17.63 -5.09 -0.12
C GLU A 26 18.74 -4.97 -1.18
N GLU A 27 19.81 -5.76 -1.08
CA GLU A 27 20.88 -5.80 -2.09
C GLU A 27 20.34 -6.20 -3.48
N ARG A 28 19.44 -7.18 -3.54
CA ARG A 28 18.82 -7.60 -4.81
C ARG A 28 17.89 -6.54 -5.39
N VAL A 29 17.14 -5.82 -4.56
CA VAL A 29 16.28 -4.72 -5.01
C VAL A 29 17.14 -3.59 -5.58
N LEU A 30 18.22 -3.22 -4.88
CA LEU A 30 19.16 -2.19 -5.36
C LEU A 30 19.77 -2.57 -6.72
N ALA A 31 20.18 -3.83 -6.91
CA ALA A 31 20.72 -4.32 -8.17
C ALA A 31 19.67 -4.33 -9.32
N VAL A 32 18.41 -4.63 -9.00
CA VAL A 32 17.31 -4.55 -9.97
C VAL A 32 17.04 -3.10 -10.36
N GLU A 33 17.05 -2.17 -9.40
CA GLU A 33 16.87 -0.74 -9.66
C GLU A 33 18.02 -0.16 -10.50
N SER A 34 19.27 -0.57 -10.24
CA SER A 34 20.40 -0.15 -11.07
C SER A 34 20.28 -0.67 -12.50
N ASN A 35 19.87 -1.93 -12.69
CA ASN A 35 19.69 -2.50 -14.03
C ASN A 35 18.51 -1.86 -14.79
N LEU A 36 17.45 -1.48 -14.09
CA LEU A 36 16.33 -0.76 -14.70
C LEU A 36 16.73 0.65 -15.14
N ARG A 37 17.58 1.34 -14.36
CA ARG A 37 18.13 2.66 -14.72
C ARG A 37 19.08 2.59 -15.90
N THR A 38 19.99 1.62 -15.94
CA THR A 38 20.90 1.45 -17.09
C THR A 38 20.16 1.03 -18.36
N SER A 39 19.08 0.25 -18.25
CA SER A 39 18.25 -0.09 -19.40
C SER A 39 17.39 1.08 -19.90
N SER A 40 17.11 2.07 -19.04
CA SER A 40 16.45 3.32 -19.42
C SER A 40 17.41 4.35 -20.05
N GLU A 41 18.72 4.18 -19.88
CA GLU A 41 19.75 5.11 -20.36
C GLU A 41 20.52 4.59 -21.60
N GLN A 42 20.10 3.49 -22.23
CA GLN A 42 20.77 2.98 -23.43
C GLN A 42 20.12 3.57 -24.72
N PRO A 43 20.79 4.48 -25.45
CA PRO A 43 20.29 5.04 -26.69
C PRO A 43 20.48 4.05 -27.84
N SER A 44 19.42 3.82 -28.61
CA SER A 44 19.46 3.17 -29.91
C SER A 44 20.02 4.13 -30.98
N ASN A 45 21.20 3.82 -31.52
CA ASN A 45 21.88 4.40 -32.70
C ASN A 45 21.25 3.90 -34.05
N PRO A 46 21.61 4.37 -35.28
CA PRO A 46 22.40 5.55 -35.72
C PRO A 46 21.84 6.37 -36.97
N ARG A 47 22.49 7.51 -37.26
CA ARG A 47 22.78 8.13 -38.59
C ARG A 47 21.69 8.95 -39.35
N LEU A 48 21.92 10.26 -39.56
CA LEU A 48 22.35 10.90 -40.83
C LEU A 48 22.37 12.46 -40.75
N ASP A 49 23.41 13.00 -41.39
CA ASP A 49 23.65 14.32 -41.99
C ASP A 49 23.56 15.63 -41.18
N GLY A 50 24.66 16.38 -41.28
CA GLY A 50 24.83 17.71 -40.73
C GLY A 50 24.41 18.83 -41.68
N VAL A 51 24.49 20.06 -41.17
CA VAL A 51 25.01 21.27 -41.81
C VAL A 51 24.96 22.40 -40.76
N GLU A 52 25.95 23.27 -40.86
CA GLU A 52 26.31 24.42 -40.03
C GLU A 52 25.18 25.41 -39.73
N ASN A 53 25.24 26.13 -38.60
CA ASN A 53 25.53 27.57 -38.65
C ASN A 53 25.92 28.14 -37.28
N SER A 54 26.84 29.10 -37.32
CA SER A 54 27.39 29.88 -36.20
C SER A 54 26.41 30.94 -35.69
N SER A 55 26.50 31.32 -34.42
CA SER A 55 26.90 32.67 -33.96
C SER A 55 26.40 33.06 -32.56
N GLU A 56 27.29 33.73 -31.81
CA GLU A 56 27.06 34.80 -30.81
C GLU A 56 26.67 34.46 -29.34
N THR A 57 27.70 34.55 -28.48
CA THR A 57 27.63 35.15 -27.12
C THR A 57 27.60 36.70 -27.23
N PRO A 58 27.51 37.54 -26.16
CA PRO A 58 27.28 37.32 -24.71
C PRO A 58 26.27 38.34 -24.08
N SER A 59 25.89 38.19 -22.81
CA SER A 59 25.73 39.37 -21.93
C SER A 59 25.80 39.01 -20.45
N HIS A 60 26.61 39.79 -19.75
CA HIS A 60 27.03 39.71 -18.35
C HIS A 60 26.07 40.55 -17.49
N GLY A 61 25.72 40.08 -16.29
CA GLY A 61 25.07 40.93 -15.30
C GLY A 61 24.62 40.22 -14.02
N GLN A 62 25.30 40.57 -12.93
CA GLN A 62 24.77 40.74 -11.57
C GLN A 62 25.06 39.63 -10.53
N GLU A 63 26.21 39.86 -9.90
CA GLU A 63 26.57 39.73 -8.48
C GLU A 63 25.44 39.54 -7.43
N HIS A 64 25.68 38.53 -6.58
CA HIS A 64 25.86 38.62 -5.11
C HIS A 64 24.66 38.49 -4.13
N LEU A 65 24.83 37.49 -3.24
CA LEU A 65 24.38 37.36 -1.84
C LEU A 65 22.88 37.34 -1.55
N LEU A 66 22.39 36.17 -1.10
CA LEU A 66 21.74 35.98 0.21
C LEU A 66 21.71 34.48 0.54
N ALA A 67 22.55 34.09 1.51
CA ALA A 67 22.53 32.76 2.09
C ALA A 67 21.29 32.59 2.98
N MET A 68 20.45 31.59 2.68
CA MET A 68 19.42 31.10 3.58
C MET A 68 19.76 29.64 3.94
N PRO A 69 19.78 29.27 5.24
CA PRO A 69 20.04 27.90 5.64
C PRO A 69 18.87 27.02 5.20
N ARG A 70 19.10 26.25 4.15
CA ARG A 70 18.13 25.28 3.62
C ARG A 70 17.87 24.23 4.69
N ALA A 71 16.69 24.31 5.29
CA ALA A 71 16.17 23.32 6.21
C ALA A 71 16.39 21.92 5.64
N LYS A 72 16.98 21.04 6.44
CA LYS A 72 17.14 19.61 6.13
C LYS A 72 15.77 19.06 5.80
N LYS A 73 15.52 18.80 4.51
CA LYS A 73 14.35 18.08 4.02
C LYS A 73 14.39 16.71 4.69
N LYS A 74 13.62 16.57 5.77
CA LYS A 74 13.41 15.31 6.49
C LYS A 74 13.00 14.31 5.44
N GLY A 75 13.80 13.25 5.31
CA GLY A 75 13.75 12.32 4.20
C GLY A 75 12.31 11.96 3.87
N SER A 76 11.97 12.09 2.59
CA SER A 76 10.87 11.34 2.03
C SER A 76 11.23 9.88 2.30
N GLN A 77 10.70 9.32 3.39
CA GLN A 77 10.75 7.89 3.61
C GLN A 77 9.99 7.29 2.45
N THR A 78 10.72 6.88 1.42
CA THR A 78 10.26 5.87 0.49
C THR A 78 10.09 4.61 1.32
N LEU A 79 8.96 4.52 2.01
CA LEU A 79 8.48 3.27 2.59
C LEU A 79 8.47 2.29 1.43
N SER A 80 9.39 1.33 1.48
CA SER A 80 9.57 0.24 0.53
C SER A 80 8.24 -0.16 -0.08
N GLY A 81 8.09 -0.12 -1.41
CA GLY A 81 6.78 -0.28 -2.08
C GLY A 81 5.97 -1.52 -1.64
N LYS A 82 6.63 -2.52 -1.04
CA LYS A 82 6.05 -3.68 -0.37
C LYS A 82 5.16 -3.32 0.83
N THR A 83 5.56 -2.39 1.70
CA THR A 83 4.78 -1.99 2.89
C THR A 83 3.56 -1.17 2.50
N THR A 84 3.71 -0.28 1.52
CA THR A 84 2.61 0.54 1.01
C THR A 84 1.54 -0.32 0.36
N LEU A 85 1.91 -1.28 -0.50
CA LEU A 85 0.95 -2.20 -1.11
C LEU A 85 0.22 -3.06 -0.08
N TYR A 86 0.92 -3.53 0.95
CA TYR A 86 0.32 -4.26 2.06
C TYR A 86 -0.74 -3.40 2.77
N GLU A 87 -0.40 -2.18 3.18
CA GLU A 87 -1.35 -1.25 3.81
C GLU A 87 -2.57 -0.97 2.93
N MET A 88 -2.35 -0.69 1.64
CA MET A 88 -3.42 -0.46 0.67
C MET A 88 -4.37 -1.66 0.59
N ARG A 89 -3.84 -2.90 0.53
CA ARG A 89 -4.68 -4.10 0.50
C ARG A 89 -5.53 -4.26 1.76
N HIS A 90 -5.00 -3.91 2.94
CA HIS A 90 -5.80 -4.01 4.17
C HIS A 90 -6.90 -2.98 4.20
N ILE A 91 -6.55 -1.73 3.90
CA ILE A 91 -7.53 -0.66 3.99
C ILE A 91 -8.67 -0.94 3.01
N MET A 92 -8.38 -1.44 1.80
CA MET A 92 -9.40 -1.87 0.85
C MET A 92 -10.31 -2.96 1.43
N ALA A 93 -9.74 -3.98 2.09
CA ALA A 93 -10.55 -5.00 2.75
C ALA A 93 -11.50 -4.41 3.80
N TYR A 94 -11.01 -3.47 4.63
CA TYR A 94 -11.89 -2.77 5.57
C TYR A 94 -12.94 -1.90 4.87
N LEU A 95 -12.58 -1.20 3.78
CA LEU A 95 -13.53 -0.37 3.03
C LEU A 95 -14.68 -1.19 2.44
N MET A 96 -14.42 -2.41 1.99
CA MET A 96 -15.46 -3.31 1.48
C MET A 96 -16.58 -3.58 2.51
N LEU A 97 -16.27 -3.61 3.81
CA LEU A 97 -17.28 -3.77 4.87
C LEU A 97 -18.23 -2.57 5.00
N PHE A 98 -17.85 -1.41 4.45
CA PHE A 98 -18.66 -0.19 4.48
C PHE A 98 -19.58 -0.05 3.27
N LEU A 99 -19.79 -1.14 2.52
CA LEU A 99 -20.73 -1.25 1.42
C LEU A 99 -21.90 -2.14 1.84
N PRO A 100 -22.95 -1.57 2.48
CA PRO A 100 -24.03 -2.37 3.06
C PRO A 100 -24.89 -3.11 2.02
N GLN A 101 -24.87 -2.67 0.76
CA GLN A 101 -25.57 -3.32 -0.35
C GLN A 101 -24.72 -4.40 -1.07
N GLY A 102 -23.49 -4.64 -0.61
CA GLY A 102 -22.51 -5.38 -1.40
C GLY A 102 -22.07 -4.59 -2.64
N PHE A 103 -21.51 -5.31 -3.61
CA PHE A 103 -21.08 -4.76 -4.89
C PHE A 103 -20.88 -5.89 -5.90
N ALA A 104 -21.18 -5.62 -7.17
CA ALA A 104 -20.89 -6.53 -8.26
C ALA A 104 -20.03 -5.80 -9.28
N LEU A 105 -18.76 -6.22 -9.42
CA LEU A 105 -17.82 -5.61 -10.35
C LEU A 105 -17.50 -6.60 -11.47
N ASP A 106 -17.70 -6.14 -12.71
CA ASP A 106 -17.36 -6.91 -13.92
C ASP A 106 -16.10 -6.33 -14.55
N SER A 107 -15.01 -7.08 -14.55
CA SER A 107 -13.73 -6.66 -15.14
C SER A 107 -13.76 -6.55 -16.66
N THR A 108 -14.78 -7.12 -17.32
CA THR A 108 -14.96 -7.04 -18.78
C THR A 108 -15.75 -5.81 -19.22
N SER A 109 -16.46 -5.15 -18.29
CA SER A 109 -17.21 -3.94 -18.54
C SER A 109 -16.30 -2.75 -18.87
N THR A 110 -16.67 -1.96 -19.87
CA THR A 110 -15.99 -0.70 -20.17
C THR A 110 -16.14 0.32 -19.05
N ALA A 111 -17.18 0.19 -18.22
CA ALA A 111 -17.46 1.05 -17.07
C ALA A 111 -16.75 0.60 -15.78
N TYR A 112 -16.02 -0.52 -15.79
CA TYR A 112 -15.38 -1.11 -14.61
C TYR A 112 -14.58 -0.09 -13.77
N LYS A 113 -13.79 0.75 -14.42
CA LYS A 113 -12.95 1.74 -13.73
C LYS A 113 -13.79 2.79 -12.99
N ASP A 114 -14.86 3.25 -13.61
CA ASP A 114 -15.76 4.27 -13.05
C ASP A 114 -16.59 3.67 -11.92
N GLU A 115 -17.05 2.43 -12.08
CA GLU A 115 -17.75 1.66 -11.03
C GLU A 115 -16.85 1.43 -9.82
N VAL A 116 -15.61 0.97 -10.02
CA VAL A 116 -14.63 0.81 -8.93
C VAL A 116 -14.37 2.14 -8.23
N PHE A 117 -14.24 3.24 -8.99
CA PHE A 117 -13.97 4.55 -8.42
C PHE A 117 -15.12 5.08 -7.57
N THR A 118 -16.35 5.07 -8.12
CA THR A 118 -17.57 5.53 -7.42
C THR A 118 -17.86 4.68 -6.18
N LEU A 119 -17.65 3.36 -6.27
CA LEU A 119 -17.80 2.46 -5.15
C LEU A 119 -16.75 2.73 -4.07
N GLY A 120 -15.49 2.96 -4.47
CA GLY A 120 -14.40 3.32 -3.59
C GLY A 120 -14.65 4.62 -2.83
N GLU A 121 -15.18 5.64 -3.50
CA GLU A 121 -15.57 6.92 -2.89
C GLU A 121 -16.66 6.71 -1.83
N LYS A 122 -17.73 6.00 -2.19
CA LYS A 122 -18.83 5.67 -1.26
C LYS A 122 -18.33 4.89 -0.05
N ALA A 123 -17.48 3.90 -0.25
CA ALA A 123 -16.90 3.10 0.83
C ALA A 123 -16.03 3.97 1.76
N GLN A 124 -15.23 4.87 1.19
CA GLN A 124 -14.38 5.80 1.94
C GLN A 124 -15.22 6.76 2.79
N GLU A 125 -16.26 7.37 2.23
CA GLU A 125 -17.16 8.27 2.96
C GLU A 125 -17.83 7.59 4.15
N ASN A 126 -18.33 6.38 3.93
CA ASN A 126 -18.95 5.56 4.98
C ASN A 126 -17.95 5.20 6.08
N ALA A 127 -16.72 4.82 5.72
CA ALA A 127 -15.66 4.50 6.67
C ALA A 127 -15.24 5.72 7.51
N LEU A 128 -15.08 6.89 6.89
CA LEU A 128 -14.74 8.13 7.58
C LEU A 128 -15.86 8.57 8.53
N THR A 129 -17.12 8.43 8.11
CA THR A 129 -18.29 8.72 8.95
C THR A 129 -18.31 7.80 10.17
N PHE A 130 -18.05 6.50 9.98
CA PHE A 130 -17.95 5.54 11.07
C PHE A 130 -16.78 5.85 12.03
N LEU A 131 -15.61 6.22 11.51
CA LEU A 131 -14.47 6.58 12.33
C LEU A 131 -14.75 7.83 13.18
N LYS A 132 -15.37 8.85 12.59
CA LYS A 132 -15.78 10.07 13.31
C LYS A 132 -16.80 9.75 14.41
N ALA A 133 -17.82 8.93 14.12
CA ALA A 133 -18.80 8.49 15.11
C ALA A 133 -18.17 7.71 16.28
N ASN A 134 -17.01 7.09 16.05
CA ASN A 134 -16.24 6.37 17.07
C ASN A 134 -15.09 7.19 17.68
N GLY A 135 -15.07 8.51 17.48
CA GLY A 135 -14.10 9.43 18.08
C GLY A 135 -12.73 9.45 17.40
N SER A 136 -12.61 8.97 16.16
CA SER A 136 -11.39 9.04 15.36
C SER A 136 -11.52 10.06 14.24
N SER A 137 -10.58 11.00 14.15
CA SER A 137 -10.46 11.98 13.06
C SER A 137 -9.40 11.56 12.03
N ALA A 138 -9.13 10.27 11.88
CA ALA A 138 -8.09 9.77 10.98
C ALA A 138 -8.43 10.06 9.51
N THR A 139 -7.50 10.72 8.81
CA THR A 139 -7.65 11.10 7.39
C THR A 139 -6.63 10.45 6.46
N ALA A 140 -5.44 10.09 6.98
CA ALA A 140 -4.42 9.40 6.21
C ALA A 140 -4.63 7.89 6.25
N VAL A 141 -4.26 7.19 5.18
CA VAL A 141 -4.47 5.73 5.05
C VAL A 141 -3.88 4.95 6.23
N GLY A 142 -2.62 5.20 6.59
CA GLY A 142 -1.97 4.47 7.69
C GLY A 142 -2.61 4.72 9.05
N THR A 143 -3.07 5.94 9.32
CA THR A 143 -3.74 6.27 10.59
C THR A 143 -5.17 5.74 10.62
N ALA A 144 -5.89 5.77 9.49
CA ALA A 144 -7.22 5.18 9.34
C ALA A 144 -7.16 3.66 9.52
N LEU A 145 -6.18 2.98 8.92
CA LEU A 145 -5.95 1.55 9.09
C LEU A 145 -5.68 1.19 10.56
N THR A 146 -4.87 2.00 11.25
CA THR A 146 -4.60 1.81 12.68
C THR A 146 -5.87 1.97 13.52
N ALA A 147 -6.69 2.99 13.22
CA ALA A 147 -7.97 3.20 13.90
C ALA A 147 -8.96 2.05 13.64
N LEU A 148 -9.07 1.57 12.40
CA LEU A 148 -9.93 0.46 12.02
C LEU A 148 -9.51 -0.84 12.70
N ARG A 149 -8.20 -1.14 12.77
CA ARG A 149 -7.69 -2.28 13.54
C ARG A 149 -8.07 -2.19 15.02
N LYS A 150 -8.03 -0.99 15.61
CA LYS A 150 -8.47 -0.78 16.99
C LYS A 150 -9.97 -1.03 17.14
N MET A 151 -10.80 -0.53 16.22
CA MET A 151 -12.25 -0.76 16.23
C MET A 151 -12.61 -2.23 16.06
N HIS A 152 -11.88 -2.96 15.21
CA HIS A 152 -12.02 -4.40 15.04
C HIS A 152 -11.74 -5.16 16.34
N LYS A 153 -10.63 -4.86 17.02
CA LYS A 153 -10.32 -5.46 18.32
C LYS A 153 -11.36 -5.18 19.41
N LEU A 154 -12.12 -4.09 19.27
CA LEU A 154 -13.20 -3.72 20.19
C LEU A 154 -14.56 -4.33 19.80
N GLY A 155 -14.63 -5.15 18.74
CA GLY A 155 -15.87 -5.77 18.25
C GLY A 155 -16.82 -4.80 17.53
N LYS A 156 -16.40 -3.56 17.28
CA LYS A 156 -17.28 -2.51 16.71
C LYS A 156 -17.55 -2.70 15.22
N LEU A 157 -16.83 -3.61 14.57
CA LEU A 157 -17.01 -3.95 13.16
C LEU A 157 -17.77 -5.26 12.96
N ASP A 158 -18.09 -6.00 14.03
CA ASP A 158 -18.66 -7.35 13.96
C ASP A 158 -20.00 -7.37 13.20
N GLN A 159 -20.85 -6.37 13.42
CA GLN A 159 -22.10 -6.22 12.67
C GLN A 159 -21.86 -6.00 11.17
N LYS A 160 -20.83 -5.26 10.80
CA LYS A 160 -20.49 -5.01 9.38
C LYS A 160 -19.88 -6.25 8.73
N VAL A 161 -19.08 -7.01 9.49
CA VAL A 161 -18.57 -8.31 9.06
C VAL A 161 -19.72 -9.28 8.81
N ALA A 162 -20.66 -9.41 9.76
CA ALA A 162 -21.82 -10.29 9.60
C ALA A 162 -22.69 -9.91 8.39
N LEU A 163 -22.96 -8.61 8.19
CA LEU A 163 -23.68 -8.13 7.01
C LEU A 163 -22.92 -8.45 5.72
N PHE A 164 -21.59 -8.28 5.71
CA PHE A 164 -20.78 -8.60 4.55
C PHE A 164 -20.83 -10.10 4.22
N ASP A 165 -20.70 -10.97 5.23
CA ASP A 165 -20.82 -12.42 5.05
C ASP A 165 -22.20 -12.83 4.51
N GLU A 166 -23.28 -12.17 4.94
CA GLU A 166 -24.63 -12.38 4.42
C GLU A 166 -24.75 -11.94 2.94
N GLN A 167 -24.17 -10.79 2.57
CA GLN A 167 -24.14 -10.33 1.18
C GLN A 167 -23.30 -11.24 0.28
N GLU A 168 -22.18 -11.77 0.79
CA GLU A 168 -21.36 -12.75 0.07
C GLU A 168 -22.12 -14.06 -0.13
N ALA A 169 -22.77 -14.59 0.91
CA ALA A 169 -23.59 -15.80 0.81
C ALA A 169 -24.78 -15.65 -0.15
N SER A 170 -25.32 -14.44 -0.26
CA SER A 170 -26.42 -14.11 -1.19
C SER A 170 -25.94 -13.89 -2.64
N GLY A 171 -24.63 -13.86 -2.89
CA GLY A 171 -24.06 -13.61 -4.22
C GLY A 171 -24.06 -12.13 -4.64
N ASN A 172 -24.32 -11.21 -3.70
CA ASN A 172 -24.33 -9.76 -3.94
C ASN A 172 -22.92 -9.12 -3.86
N VAL A 173 -21.91 -9.91 -3.51
CA VAL A 173 -20.50 -9.52 -3.51
C VAL A 173 -19.78 -10.31 -4.58
N VAL A 174 -19.47 -9.66 -5.71
CA VAL A 174 -18.68 -10.21 -6.80
C VAL A 174 -17.43 -9.36 -6.97
N ASP A 175 -16.32 -9.85 -6.41
CA ASP A 175 -14.99 -9.27 -6.58
C ASP A 175 -14.25 -10.03 -7.69
N PRO A 176 -13.90 -9.36 -8.82
CA PRO A 176 -13.14 -9.99 -9.90
C PRO A 176 -11.67 -10.23 -9.54
N THR A 177 -11.23 -9.82 -8.35
CA THR A 177 -9.88 -10.05 -7.86
C THR A 177 -9.61 -11.55 -7.76
N PRO A 178 -8.55 -12.09 -8.40
CA PRO A 178 -8.27 -13.51 -8.34
C PRO A 178 -7.93 -13.93 -6.91
N PRO A 179 -8.32 -15.14 -6.45
CA PRO A 179 -8.07 -15.61 -5.08
C PRO A 179 -6.58 -15.57 -4.66
N SER A 180 -5.65 -15.65 -5.61
CA SER A 180 -4.22 -15.52 -5.39
C SER A 180 -3.80 -14.13 -4.88
N ALA A 181 -4.59 -13.09 -5.17
CA ALA A 181 -4.43 -11.72 -4.69
C ALA A 181 -5.25 -11.43 -3.40
N ILE A 182 -6.28 -12.24 -3.12
CA ILE A 182 -7.13 -12.18 -1.91
C ILE A 182 -6.57 -13.04 -0.75
N LYS A 183 -5.26 -13.33 -0.70
CA LYS A 183 -4.65 -14.04 0.45
C LYS A 183 -4.59 -13.20 1.74
N PHE A 184 -5.23 -12.04 1.74
CA PHE A 184 -4.95 -10.97 2.70
C PHE A 184 -6.15 -10.64 3.62
N ILE A 185 -7.37 -11.03 3.25
CA ILE A 185 -8.57 -10.70 4.04
C ILE A 185 -8.63 -11.59 5.28
N GLY A 186 -7.86 -11.22 6.30
CA GLY A 186 -7.84 -11.83 7.62
C GLY A 186 -9.08 -11.53 8.46
N PHE A 187 -10.24 -11.21 7.85
CA PHE A 187 -11.51 -11.24 8.59
C PHE A 187 -11.87 -12.67 9.00
N ARG A 188 -11.41 -13.69 8.26
CA ARG A 188 -11.75 -15.11 8.50
C ARG A 188 -10.77 -15.91 9.35
N GLN A 189 -9.59 -15.39 9.74
CA GLN A 189 -8.60 -16.19 10.49
C GLN A 189 -8.90 -16.28 12.00
N THR A 190 -9.90 -15.57 12.54
CA THR A 190 -10.19 -15.58 14.00
C THR A 190 -11.61 -15.99 14.38
N TYR A 191 -12.39 -16.59 13.47
CA TYR A 191 -13.75 -17.06 13.78
C TYR A 191 -14.05 -18.53 13.39
N TYR A 192 -13.01 -19.34 13.21
CA TYR A 192 -13.11 -20.79 13.40
C TYR A 192 -12.05 -21.18 14.44
N PRO A 193 -12.42 -21.52 15.69
CA PRO A 193 -11.56 -22.40 16.46
C PRO A 193 -11.47 -23.72 15.69
N ASP A 194 -10.26 -24.24 15.53
CA ASP A 194 -10.02 -25.61 15.08
C ASP A 194 -10.96 -26.54 15.85
N ASN A 195 -11.95 -27.11 15.18
CA ASN A 195 -12.84 -28.15 15.69
C ASN A 195 -13.36 -28.99 14.51
N ALA A 196 -12.50 -29.87 14.01
CA ALA A 196 -12.71 -31.31 13.85
C ALA A 196 -11.55 -31.91 13.04
#